data_AF-A0A7R9Y358-F1
#
_entry.id   AF-A0A7R9Y358-F1
#
_cell.length_a   1.000
_cell.length_b   1.000
_cell.length_c   1.000
_cell.angle_alpha   90.00
_cell.angle_beta   90.00
_cell.angle_gamma   90.00
#
_symmetry.space_group_name_H-M   'P 1'
#
loop_
_entity.id
_entity.type
_entity.pdbx_description
1 polymer ?
#
loop_
_entity_poly.entity_id
_entity_poly.type
_entity_poly.pdbx_seq_one_letter_code
_entity_poly.pdbx_strand_id
1 'polypeptide(L)'
;CEKWTKWLVRALLASAYPGAPYERKFTALDLLNAVVETWGVAEGGEDRAQHERSESTKRAMEKAAAGDPAAELAARALEASPYLPCLREDCTTSLLGAAVDSWDKLRASAFSLLQRHPAPLAGAETPTALESRLRWALKLLRSPRARESDAAAQLTRLLFRKYALDLGWDVKLAPVPSATTPAEGATRASAGATATRVLDNMCDLIENECELAEKDMMTACRQSLAHGALLATRYVLAEIPFVAASVEESAEMKACLARLLSLLERVTGVALSSISTPSGALIAAESREINPDTLGGGSDQGAAAAAAAAAGGAYDDDDDDVSGD
;
A
#
# COMPACT_ATOMS: atom_id res chain seq x y z
N CYS A 1 17.02 -28.70 10.94
CA CYS A 1 16.62 -27.31 11.26
C CYS A 1 15.97 -26.63 10.05
N GLU A 2 16.67 -26.49 8.93
CA GLU A 2 16.20 -25.79 7.72
C GLU A 2 14.84 -26.27 7.15
N LYS A 3 14.62 -27.60 7.08
CA LYS A 3 13.33 -28.14 6.63
C LYS A 3 12.16 -27.72 7.52
N TRP A 4 12.39 -27.64 8.83
CA TRP A 4 11.37 -27.24 9.79
C TRP A 4 11.08 -25.75 9.72
N THR A 5 12.10 -24.89 9.61
CA THR A 5 11.90 -23.43 9.50
C THR A 5 11.17 -23.06 8.21
N LYS A 6 11.52 -23.68 7.07
CA LYS A 6 10.78 -23.52 5.81
C LYS A 6 9.34 -24.01 5.90
N TRP A 7 9.10 -25.15 6.55
CA TRP A 7 7.75 -25.64 6.80
C TRP A 7 6.94 -24.67 7.67
N LEU A 8 7.54 -24.17 8.75
CA LEU A 8 6.90 -23.23 9.67
C LEU A 8 6.47 -21.97 8.92
N VAL A 9 7.37 -21.34 8.15
CA VAL A 9 7.04 -20.15 7.35
C VAL A 9 5.85 -20.41 6.43
N ARG A 10 5.84 -21.53 5.71
CA ARG A 10 4.72 -21.89 4.82
C ARG A 10 3.42 -22.10 5.59
N ALA A 11 3.47 -22.72 6.76
CA ALA A 11 2.30 -22.92 7.60
C ALA A 11 1.75 -21.60 8.16
N LEU A 12 2.63 -20.65 8.51
CA LEU A 12 2.24 -19.31 8.93
C LEU A 12 1.62 -18.52 7.78
N LEU A 13 2.23 -18.51 6.59
CA LEU A 13 1.67 -17.87 5.39
C LEU A 13 0.29 -18.45 5.03
N ALA A 14 0.15 -19.78 5.06
CA ALA A 14 -1.13 -20.45 4.83
C ALA A 14 -2.17 -20.16 5.91
N SER A 15 -1.77 -19.65 7.09
CA SER A 15 -2.68 -19.22 8.15
C SER A 15 -3.16 -17.77 8.00
N ALA A 16 -2.60 -17.02 7.05
CA ALA A 16 -3.00 -15.66 6.72
C ALA A 16 -4.04 -15.58 5.60
N TYR A 17 -4.75 -16.68 5.31
CA TYR A 17 -5.76 -16.75 4.26
C TYR A 17 -6.94 -15.79 4.54
N PRO A 18 -7.66 -15.39 3.48
CA PRO A 18 -8.93 -14.67 3.57
C PRO A 18 -9.91 -15.33 4.54
N GLY A 19 -10.62 -14.58 5.38
CA GLY A 19 -11.60 -15.23 6.27
C GLY A 19 -11.03 -15.87 7.54
N ALA A 20 -9.71 -15.97 7.67
CA ALA A 20 -9.09 -16.58 8.84
C ALA A 20 -9.48 -15.83 10.14
N PRO A 21 -9.78 -16.54 11.24
CA PRO A 21 -10.05 -15.91 12.53
C PRO A 21 -8.93 -14.97 12.96
N TYR A 22 -9.30 -13.87 13.60
CA TYR A 22 -8.36 -12.81 14.01
C TYR A 22 -7.10 -13.38 14.71
N GLU A 23 -7.27 -14.22 15.74
CA GLU A 23 -6.14 -14.76 16.51
C GLU A 23 -5.19 -15.59 15.65
N ARG A 24 -5.72 -16.34 14.68
CA ARG A 24 -4.92 -17.16 13.78
C ARG A 24 -4.10 -16.28 12.84
N LYS A 25 -4.75 -15.29 12.21
CA LYS A 25 -4.09 -14.37 11.27
C LYS A 25 -3.06 -13.51 12.01
N PHE A 26 -3.41 -12.99 13.18
CA PHE A 26 -2.55 -12.14 13.98
C PHE A 26 -1.31 -12.89 14.47
N THR A 27 -1.49 -14.07 15.07
CA THR A 27 -0.35 -14.91 15.51
C THR A 27 0.55 -15.27 14.34
N ALA A 28 -0.03 -15.58 13.17
CA ALA A 28 0.75 -15.89 11.98
C ALA A 28 1.59 -14.70 11.51
N LEU A 29 0.96 -13.51 11.37
CA LEU A 29 1.67 -12.30 10.96
C LEU A 29 2.74 -11.88 11.98
N ASP A 30 2.45 -11.96 13.27
CA ASP A 30 3.41 -11.61 14.33
C ASP A 30 4.65 -12.50 14.29
N LEU A 31 4.47 -13.82 14.18
CA LEU A 31 5.57 -14.76 14.01
C LEU A 31 6.33 -14.57 12.70
N LEU A 32 5.64 -14.27 11.59
CA LEU A 32 6.31 -13.93 10.33
C LEU A 32 7.13 -12.65 10.45
N ASN A 33 6.61 -11.63 11.13
CA ASN A 33 7.36 -10.39 11.39
C ASN A 33 8.64 -10.69 12.18
N ALA A 34 8.57 -11.52 13.22
CA ALA A 34 9.73 -11.94 14.02
C ALA A 34 10.75 -12.76 13.20
N VAL A 35 10.29 -13.65 12.30
CA VAL A 35 11.18 -14.35 11.36
C VAL A 35 11.90 -13.34 10.48
N VAL A 36 11.18 -12.41 9.88
CA VAL A 36 11.79 -11.41 9.00
C VAL A 36 12.72 -10.45 9.78
N GLU A 37 12.44 -10.13 11.04
CA GLU A 37 13.34 -9.34 11.89
C GLU A 37 14.66 -10.08 12.19
N THR A 38 14.59 -11.40 12.33
CA THR A 38 15.74 -12.24 12.68
C THR A 38 16.64 -12.53 11.48
N TRP A 39 16.05 -12.88 10.33
CA TRP A 39 16.79 -13.33 9.14
C TRP A 39 16.87 -12.31 8.00
N GLY A 40 16.03 -11.27 8.01
CA GLY A 40 15.95 -10.31 6.91
C GLY A 40 15.23 -10.84 5.65
N VAL A 41 15.12 -9.94 4.68
CA VAL A 41 14.35 -10.09 3.42
C VAL A 41 15.09 -9.53 2.19
N ALA A 42 16.36 -9.16 2.34
CA ALA A 42 17.22 -8.77 1.24
C ALA A 42 18.25 -9.87 0.97
N GLU A 43 18.42 -10.28 -0.29
CA GLU A 43 19.62 -10.98 -0.70
C GLU A 43 20.79 -9.97 -0.69
N GLY A 44 21.46 -9.85 0.46
CA GLY A 44 22.64 -9.00 0.63
C GLY A 44 22.39 -7.53 0.99
N GLY A 45 21.33 -7.19 1.73
CA GLY A 45 20.98 -5.79 2.05
C GLY A 45 21.37 -5.34 3.45
N GLU A 46 22.07 -4.21 3.50
CA GLU A 46 22.58 -3.49 4.65
C GLU A 46 21.46 -2.90 5.53
N ASP A 47 21.25 -3.47 6.71
CA ASP A 47 20.71 -2.75 7.87
C ASP A 47 21.87 -2.50 8.85
N ARG A 48 22.20 -1.24 9.12
CA ARG A 48 23.38 -0.85 9.93
C ARG A 48 23.39 -1.47 11.34
N ALA A 49 22.21 -1.75 11.90
CA ALA A 49 22.05 -2.45 13.18
C ALA A 49 22.08 -3.99 13.07
N GLN A 50 21.69 -4.56 11.91
CA GLN A 50 21.83 -6.00 11.64
C GLN A 50 23.27 -6.34 11.24
N HIS A 51 24.03 -5.41 10.65
CA HIS A 51 25.43 -5.61 10.27
C HIS A 51 26.31 -5.93 11.48
N GLU A 52 26.17 -5.19 12.59
CA GLU A 52 26.97 -5.40 13.80
C GLU A 52 26.64 -6.74 14.52
N ARG A 53 25.37 -7.15 14.52
CA ARG A 53 24.92 -8.42 15.11
C ARG A 53 25.23 -9.62 14.19
N SER A 54 25.14 -9.43 12.87
CA SER A 54 25.50 -10.45 11.87
C SER A 54 27.01 -10.66 11.80
N GLU A 55 27.84 -9.61 11.84
CA GLU A 55 29.31 -9.72 11.84
C GLU A 55 29.85 -10.42 13.09
N SER A 56 29.32 -10.11 14.28
CA SER A 56 29.74 -10.76 15.53
C SER A 56 29.36 -12.24 15.58
N THR A 57 28.20 -12.60 15.03
CA THR A 57 27.76 -14.00 14.92
C THR A 57 28.55 -14.76 13.84
N LYS A 58 28.81 -14.12 12.68
CA LYS A 58 29.66 -14.65 11.60
C LYS A 58 31.06 -14.97 12.10
N ARG A 59 31.71 -14.03 12.80
CA ARG A 59 33.06 -14.23 13.37
C ARG A 59 33.11 -15.36 14.39
N ALA A 60 32.04 -15.59 15.15
CA ALA A 60 31.96 -16.69 16.11
C ALA A 60 31.74 -18.05 15.44
N MET A 61 30.93 -18.12 14.38
CA MET A 61 30.65 -19.35 13.64
C MET A 61 31.77 -19.73 12.67
N GLU A 62 32.39 -18.78 11.96
CA GLU A 62 33.58 -19.03 11.11
C GLU A 62 34.73 -19.60 11.94
N LYS A 63 34.90 -19.13 13.18
CA LYS A 63 35.88 -19.64 14.12
C LYS A 63 35.54 -21.04 14.65
N ALA A 64 34.26 -21.43 14.61
CA ALA A 64 33.79 -22.77 15.01
C ALA A 64 33.74 -23.77 13.82
N ALA A 65 33.57 -23.28 12.59
CA ALA A 65 33.49 -24.08 11.36
C ALA A 65 34.87 -24.26 10.67
N ALA A 66 35.91 -23.58 11.15
CA ALA A 66 37.27 -23.69 10.64
C ALA A 66 37.77 -25.15 10.68
N GLY A 67 37.64 -25.86 9.56
CA GLY A 67 38.16 -27.21 9.36
C GLY A 67 37.16 -28.26 8.86
N ASP A 68 35.84 -27.98 8.83
CA ASP A 68 34.83 -28.92 8.30
C ASP A 68 33.88 -28.24 7.28
N PRO A 69 34.00 -28.56 5.97
CA PRO A 69 33.15 -27.97 4.94
C PRO A 69 31.66 -28.30 5.11
N ALA A 70 31.31 -29.40 5.79
CA ALA A 70 29.91 -29.72 6.08
C ALA A 70 29.32 -28.81 7.18
N ALA A 71 30.13 -28.47 8.19
CA ALA A 71 29.74 -27.53 9.25
C ALA A 71 29.58 -26.09 8.71
N GLU A 72 30.47 -25.68 7.81
CA GLU A 72 30.39 -24.36 7.16
C GLU A 72 29.14 -24.24 6.26
N LEU A 73 28.80 -25.30 5.52
CA LEU A 73 27.57 -25.35 4.72
C LEU A 73 26.31 -25.30 5.62
N ALA A 74 26.31 -26.05 6.72
CA ALA A 74 25.20 -26.04 7.68
C ALA A 74 25.02 -24.68 8.37
N ALA A 75 26.12 -23.98 8.69
CA ALA A 75 26.09 -22.62 9.23
C ALA A 75 25.49 -21.63 8.23
N ARG A 76 25.95 -21.66 6.96
CA ARG A 76 25.38 -20.84 5.88
C ARG A 76 23.89 -21.10 5.66
N ALA A 77 23.45 -22.36 5.76
CA ALA A 77 22.03 -22.72 5.63
C ALA A 77 21.16 -22.20 6.79
N LEU A 78 21.74 -21.97 7.97
CA LEU A 78 21.06 -21.35 9.12
C LEU A 78 20.98 -19.83 9.02
N GLU A 79 21.96 -19.21 8.34
CA GLU A 79 21.97 -17.77 8.03
C GLU A 79 20.99 -17.42 6.91
N ALA A 80 20.72 -18.35 5.98
CA ALA A 80 19.77 -18.13 4.90
C ALA A 80 18.34 -17.94 5.42
N SER A 81 17.68 -16.85 4.99
CA SER A 81 16.32 -16.56 5.40
C SER A 81 15.35 -17.66 4.97
N PRO A 82 14.62 -18.31 5.89
CA PRO A 82 13.60 -19.29 5.52
C PRO A 82 12.37 -18.63 4.89
N TYR A 83 12.27 -17.29 4.98
CA TYR A 83 11.16 -16.50 4.49
C TYR A 83 11.31 -16.14 3.00
N LEU A 84 12.52 -15.74 2.57
CA LEU A 84 12.81 -15.34 1.19
C LEU A 84 12.28 -16.31 0.13
N PRO A 85 12.53 -17.65 0.20
CA PRO A 85 12.03 -18.59 -0.81
C PRO A 85 10.50 -18.75 -0.86
N CYS A 86 9.79 -18.19 0.12
CA CYS A 86 8.34 -18.21 0.22
C CYS A 86 7.70 -16.89 -0.27
N LEU A 87 8.50 -15.90 -0.69
CA LEU A 87 8.01 -14.65 -1.28
C LEU A 87 7.57 -14.87 -2.72
N ARG A 88 6.32 -15.28 -2.88
CA ARG A 88 5.66 -15.50 -4.18
C ARG A 88 4.43 -14.62 -4.28
N GLU A 89 3.90 -14.50 -5.50
CA GLU A 89 2.71 -13.70 -5.81
C GLU A 89 1.49 -14.04 -4.94
N ASP A 90 1.25 -15.32 -4.66
CA ASP A 90 0.15 -15.79 -3.80
C ASP A 90 0.29 -15.27 -2.36
N CYS A 91 1.52 -15.29 -1.84
CA CYS A 91 1.86 -14.79 -0.51
C CYS A 91 1.74 -13.27 -0.45
N THR A 92 2.27 -12.55 -1.44
CA THR A 92 2.13 -11.10 -1.55
C THR A 92 0.66 -10.69 -1.63
N THR A 93 -0.13 -11.35 -2.47
CA THR A 93 -1.57 -11.07 -2.62
C THR A 93 -2.32 -11.29 -1.31
N SER A 94 -2.01 -12.38 -0.60
CA SER A 94 -2.61 -12.68 0.71
C SER A 94 -2.25 -11.62 1.76
N LEU A 95 -0.99 -11.17 1.79
CA LEU A 95 -0.53 -10.13 2.70
C LEU A 95 -1.10 -8.75 2.37
N LEU A 96 -1.25 -8.42 1.08
CA LEU A 96 -1.93 -7.21 0.65
C LEU A 96 -3.40 -7.22 1.10
N GLY A 97 -4.09 -8.36 1.00
CA GLY A 97 -5.44 -8.53 1.55
C GLY A 97 -5.48 -8.33 3.07
N ALA A 98 -4.48 -8.84 3.81
CA ALA A 98 -4.37 -8.61 5.25
C ALA A 98 -4.04 -7.14 5.60
N ALA A 99 -3.34 -6.42 4.72
CA ALA A 99 -3.05 -5.00 4.89
C ALA A 99 -4.30 -4.11 4.75
N VAL A 100 -5.40 -4.62 4.19
CA VAL A 100 -6.70 -3.94 4.13
C VAL A 100 -7.80 -4.60 4.96
N ASP A 101 -7.41 -5.41 5.94
CA ASP A 101 -8.33 -6.11 6.83
C ASP A 101 -9.09 -5.15 7.77
N SER A 102 -10.24 -5.57 8.30
CA SER A 102 -11.07 -4.75 9.18
C SER A 102 -10.42 -4.48 10.55
N TRP A 103 -9.42 -5.27 10.95
CA TRP A 103 -8.71 -5.12 12.22
C TRP A 103 -7.40 -4.35 12.08
N ASP A 104 -7.27 -3.25 12.82
CA ASP A 104 -6.13 -2.34 12.74
C ASP A 104 -4.78 -3.01 13.02
N LYS A 105 -4.74 -3.92 14.01
CA LYS A 105 -3.52 -4.68 14.35
C LYS A 105 -3.08 -5.61 13.22
N LEU A 106 -4.02 -6.21 12.50
CA LEU A 106 -3.72 -7.05 11.34
C LEU A 106 -3.16 -6.20 10.20
N ARG A 107 -3.80 -5.07 9.90
CA ARG A 107 -3.32 -4.13 8.87
C ARG A 107 -1.90 -3.65 9.16
N ALA A 108 -1.65 -3.18 10.39
CA ALA A 108 -0.34 -2.69 10.79
C ALA A 108 0.74 -3.79 10.72
N SER A 109 0.42 -5.00 11.16
CA SER A 109 1.35 -6.15 11.13
C SER A 109 1.66 -6.60 9.70
N ALA A 110 0.65 -6.65 8.82
CA ALA A 110 0.84 -6.97 7.40
C ALA A 110 1.62 -5.86 6.65
N PHE A 111 1.29 -4.59 6.91
CA PHE A 111 2.00 -3.45 6.35
C PHE A 111 3.48 -3.46 6.73
N SER A 112 3.81 -3.67 8.01
CA SER A 112 5.19 -3.76 8.49
C SER A 112 5.98 -4.89 7.81
N LEU A 113 5.32 -6.02 7.57
CA LEU A 113 5.93 -7.14 6.86
C LEU A 113 6.19 -6.80 5.38
N LEU A 114 5.17 -6.29 4.67
CA LEU A 114 5.25 -5.89 3.26
C LEU A 114 6.25 -4.76 3.01
N GLN A 115 6.38 -3.82 3.94
CA GLN A 115 7.35 -2.73 3.83
C GLN A 115 8.79 -3.26 3.74
N ARG A 116 9.07 -4.42 4.33
CA ARG A 116 10.39 -5.04 4.30
C ARG A 116 10.60 -5.94 3.07
N HIS A 117 9.55 -6.30 2.34
CA HIS A 117 9.69 -7.09 1.11
C HIS A 117 10.55 -6.35 0.06
N PRO A 118 11.29 -7.07 -0.78
CA PRO A 118 11.99 -6.46 -1.91
C PRO A 118 10.99 -5.74 -2.84
N ALA A 119 11.46 -4.67 -3.47
CA ALA A 119 10.75 -4.02 -4.57
C ALA A 119 11.34 -4.51 -5.90
N PRO A 120 10.53 -4.79 -6.94
CA PRO A 120 9.06 -4.79 -6.92
C PRO A 120 8.48 -5.93 -6.08
N LEU A 121 7.25 -5.75 -5.59
CA LEU A 121 6.55 -6.81 -4.88
C LEU A 121 6.23 -7.96 -5.83
N ALA A 122 6.33 -9.21 -5.35
CA ALA A 122 6.06 -10.38 -6.19
C ALA A 122 4.60 -10.38 -6.69
N GLY A 123 4.39 -10.56 -8.00
CA GLY A 123 3.09 -10.43 -8.67
C GLY A 123 2.70 -8.99 -9.04
N ALA A 124 3.62 -8.03 -8.92
CA ALA A 124 3.46 -6.64 -9.33
C ALA A 124 4.77 -6.07 -9.90
N GLU A 125 5.47 -6.87 -10.69
CA GLU A 125 6.77 -6.53 -11.31
C GLU A 125 6.62 -5.69 -12.59
N THR A 126 5.42 -5.67 -13.17
CA THR A 126 5.12 -4.94 -14.41
C THR A 126 4.22 -3.73 -14.14
N PRO A 127 4.26 -2.69 -14.99
CA PRO A 127 3.34 -1.55 -14.88
C PRO A 127 1.88 -1.96 -14.83
N THR A 128 1.43 -2.84 -15.72
CA THR A 128 0.04 -3.31 -15.78
C THR A 128 -0.39 -4.02 -14.49
N ALA A 129 0.50 -4.82 -13.89
CA ALA A 129 0.20 -5.49 -12.63
C ALA A 129 0.10 -4.50 -11.46
N LEU A 130 1.00 -3.49 -11.41
CA LEU A 130 0.91 -2.41 -10.43
C LEU A 130 -0.38 -1.60 -10.59
N GLU A 131 -0.75 -1.24 -11.81
CA GLU A 131 -1.98 -0.48 -12.09
C GLU A 131 -3.23 -1.19 -11.56
N SER A 132 -3.30 -2.52 -11.64
CA SER A 132 -4.40 -3.28 -11.03
C SER A 132 -4.46 -3.13 -9.52
N ARG A 133 -3.30 -3.07 -8.85
CA ARG A 133 -3.22 -2.77 -7.40
C ARG A 133 -3.59 -1.33 -7.08
N LEU A 134 -3.20 -0.37 -7.93
CA LEU A 134 -3.55 1.04 -7.78
C LEU A 134 -5.04 1.29 -7.99
N ARG A 135 -5.68 0.64 -8.98
CA ARG A 135 -7.14 0.69 -9.20
C ARG A 135 -7.90 0.15 -8.00
N TRP A 136 -7.43 -0.95 -7.42
CA TRP A 136 -7.99 -1.48 -6.18
C TRP A 136 -7.85 -0.51 -5.00
N ALA A 137 -6.66 0.07 -4.80
CA ALA A 137 -6.43 1.08 -3.77
C ALA A 137 -7.35 2.31 -3.97
N LEU A 138 -7.47 2.83 -5.20
CA LEU A 138 -8.32 3.97 -5.53
C LEU A 138 -9.80 3.68 -5.25
N LYS A 139 -10.29 2.48 -5.59
CA LYS A 139 -11.66 2.05 -5.26
C LYS A 139 -11.91 2.09 -3.76
N LEU A 140 -10.97 1.60 -2.95
CA LEU A 140 -11.09 1.61 -1.49
C LEU A 140 -10.91 3.01 -0.88
N LEU A 141 -10.09 3.88 -1.48
CA LEU A 141 -9.96 5.28 -1.05
C LEU A 141 -11.29 6.02 -1.18
N ARG A 142 -12.08 5.71 -2.22
CA ARG A 142 -13.44 6.22 -2.42
C ARG A 142 -14.51 5.50 -1.60
N SER A 143 -14.13 4.61 -0.69
CA SER A 143 -15.10 3.96 0.19
C SER A 143 -15.62 4.95 1.24
N PRO A 144 -16.95 5.06 1.44
CA PRO A 144 -17.51 5.85 2.53
C PRO A 144 -17.19 5.24 3.91
N ARG A 145 -16.74 3.99 3.96
CA ARG A 145 -16.35 3.32 5.21
C ARG A 145 -14.96 3.78 5.62
N ALA A 146 -14.89 4.59 6.67
CA ALA A 146 -13.62 5.18 7.17
C ALA A 146 -12.49 4.16 7.39
N ARG A 147 -12.80 2.94 7.82
CA ARG A 147 -11.79 1.87 7.98
C ARG A 147 -11.18 1.42 6.65
N GLU A 148 -11.98 1.37 5.60
CA GLU A 148 -11.52 0.94 4.27
C GLU A 148 -10.70 2.03 3.59
N SER A 149 -11.12 3.29 3.69
CA SER A 149 -10.36 4.41 3.15
C SER A 149 -9.05 4.62 3.90
N ASP A 150 -9.01 4.44 5.23
CA ASP A 150 -7.75 4.43 6.00
C ASP A 150 -6.82 3.28 5.58
N ALA A 151 -7.37 2.07 5.45
CA ALA A 151 -6.62 0.91 4.96
C ALA A 151 -6.03 1.14 3.56
N ALA A 152 -6.82 1.72 2.65
CA ALA A 152 -6.41 2.05 1.29
C ALA A 152 -5.36 3.16 1.24
N ALA A 153 -5.43 4.11 2.17
CA ALA A 153 -4.42 5.16 2.31
C ALA A 153 -3.07 4.56 2.74
N GLN A 154 -3.07 3.57 3.65
CA GLN A 154 -1.86 2.84 4.01
C GLN A 154 -1.33 1.99 2.84
N LEU A 155 -2.23 1.31 2.11
CA LEU A 155 -1.85 0.57 0.90
C LEU A 155 -1.23 1.50 -0.15
N THR A 156 -1.82 2.66 -0.38
CA THR A 156 -1.31 3.68 -1.30
C THR A 156 0.08 4.15 -0.88
N ARG A 157 0.29 4.42 0.42
CA ARG A 157 1.61 4.72 0.98
C ARG A 157 2.63 3.64 0.66
N LEU A 158 2.29 2.36 0.87
CA LEU A 158 3.18 1.24 0.55
C LEU A 158 3.55 1.20 -0.93
N LEU A 159 2.56 1.34 -1.83
CA LEU A 159 2.78 1.30 -3.27
C LEU A 159 3.65 2.47 -3.75
N PHE A 160 3.40 3.69 -3.28
CA PHE A 160 4.24 4.84 -3.61
C PHE A 160 5.66 4.69 -3.06
N ARG A 161 5.82 4.14 -1.85
CA ARG A 161 7.14 3.84 -1.31
C ARG A 161 7.90 2.84 -2.18
N LYS A 162 7.27 1.71 -2.52
CA LYS A 162 7.92 0.63 -3.28
C LYS A 162 8.20 1.00 -4.74
N TYR A 163 7.29 1.72 -5.40
CA TYR A 163 7.38 1.90 -6.84
C TYR A 163 7.88 3.29 -7.22
N ALA A 164 7.32 4.36 -6.65
CA ALA A 164 7.77 5.71 -6.97
C ALA A 164 9.12 6.03 -6.29
N LEU A 165 9.25 5.76 -4.99
CA LEU A 165 10.46 6.13 -4.24
C LEU A 165 11.60 5.11 -4.39
N ASP A 166 11.35 3.82 -4.16
CA ASP A 166 12.41 2.79 -4.18
C ASP A 166 12.85 2.43 -5.61
N LEU A 167 11.93 2.35 -6.57
CA LEU A 167 12.23 1.99 -7.96
C LEU A 167 12.28 3.18 -8.93
N GLY A 168 11.79 4.36 -8.53
CA GLY A 168 11.79 5.55 -9.39
C GLY A 168 10.73 5.54 -10.50
N TRP A 169 9.72 4.69 -10.40
CA TRP A 169 8.64 4.61 -11.40
C TRP A 169 7.82 5.89 -11.40
N ASP A 170 7.29 6.27 -12.56
CA ASP A 170 6.24 7.28 -12.64
C ASP A 170 4.91 6.60 -12.31
N VAL A 171 4.27 7.01 -11.22
CA VAL A 171 3.05 6.38 -10.68
C VAL A 171 1.99 7.46 -10.50
N LYS A 172 0.85 7.28 -11.17
CA LYS A 172 -0.29 8.20 -11.09
C LYS A 172 -1.53 7.48 -10.59
N LEU A 173 -2.35 8.18 -9.81
CA LEU A 173 -3.64 7.67 -9.31
C LEU A 173 -4.85 8.27 -10.02
N ALA A 174 -4.77 9.53 -10.45
CA ALA A 174 -5.86 10.28 -11.05
C ALA A 174 -5.51 10.76 -12.47
N PRO A 175 -6.50 10.91 -13.36
CA PRO A 175 -7.91 10.50 -13.20
C PRO A 175 -8.10 8.98 -13.25
N VAL A 176 -7.16 8.28 -13.90
CA VAL A 176 -7.10 6.81 -13.98
C VAL A 176 -5.70 6.36 -13.57
N PRO A 177 -5.56 5.32 -12.72
CA PRO A 177 -4.25 4.85 -12.33
C PRO A 177 -3.40 4.39 -13.51
N SER A 178 -2.16 4.85 -13.55
CA SER A 178 -1.18 4.48 -14.56
C SER A 178 0.21 4.38 -13.95
N ALA A 179 1.06 3.52 -14.53
CA ALA A 179 2.44 3.38 -14.11
C ALA A 179 3.38 3.28 -15.31
N THR A 180 4.60 3.80 -15.17
CA THR A 180 5.65 3.63 -16.18
C THR A 180 7.01 3.45 -15.53
N THR A 181 7.78 2.49 -16.02
CA THR A 181 9.15 2.25 -15.57
C THR A 181 10.10 3.34 -16.08
N PRO A 182 11.17 3.68 -15.35
CA PRO A 182 12.25 4.49 -15.88
C PRO A 182 12.78 3.89 -17.19
N ALA A 183 13.14 4.75 -18.15
CA ALA A 183 13.79 4.28 -19.37
C ALA A 183 15.13 3.60 -19.04
N GLU A 184 15.45 2.52 -19.75
CA GLU A 184 16.71 1.81 -19.55
C GLU A 184 17.91 2.75 -19.76
N GLY A 185 18.80 2.81 -18.77
CA GLY A 185 19.97 3.70 -18.80
C GLY A 185 19.70 5.17 -18.46
N ALA A 186 18.45 5.54 -18.15
CA ALA A 186 18.16 6.89 -17.64
C ALA A 186 18.80 7.10 -16.28
N THR A 187 19.38 8.29 -16.07
CA THR A 187 19.86 8.71 -14.75
C THR A 187 18.68 8.76 -13.79
N ARG A 188 18.79 8.08 -12.65
CA ARG A 188 17.77 8.12 -11.60
C ARG A 188 17.54 9.58 -11.18
N ALA A 189 16.27 9.97 -11.12
CA ALA A 189 15.89 11.28 -10.62
C ALA A 189 16.45 11.49 -9.20
N SER A 190 16.77 12.73 -8.86
CA SER A 190 17.16 13.06 -7.50
C SER A 190 16.03 12.73 -6.52
N ALA A 191 16.38 12.57 -5.24
CA ALA A 191 15.39 12.36 -4.19
C ALA A 191 14.37 13.52 -4.16
N GLY A 192 14.83 14.76 -4.36
CA GLY A 192 13.99 15.95 -4.44
C GLY A 192 13.04 15.93 -5.63
N ALA A 193 13.52 15.64 -6.84
CA ALA A 193 12.66 15.55 -8.01
C ALA A 193 11.61 14.44 -7.89
N THR A 194 12.00 13.29 -7.33
CA THR A 194 11.06 12.18 -7.08
C THR A 194 10.00 12.57 -6.05
N ALA A 195 10.41 13.22 -4.97
CA ALA A 195 9.52 13.75 -3.94
C ALA A 195 8.52 14.77 -4.51
N THR A 196 8.97 15.71 -5.35
CA THR A 196 8.10 16.68 -6.03
C THR A 196 7.05 15.97 -6.89
N ARG A 197 7.45 14.97 -7.68
CA ARG A 197 6.50 14.19 -8.50
C ARG A 197 5.46 13.45 -7.65
N VAL A 198 5.87 12.86 -6.53
CA VAL A 198 4.93 12.18 -5.63
C VAL A 198 3.94 13.17 -5.02
N LEU A 199 4.40 14.35 -4.59
CA LEU A 199 3.52 15.43 -4.10
C LEU A 199 2.53 15.90 -5.16
N ASP A 200 3.01 16.09 -6.38
CA ASP A 200 2.18 16.54 -7.50
C ASP A 200 1.08 15.54 -7.81
N ASN A 201 1.40 14.24 -7.80
CA ASN A 201 0.41 13.17 -7.92
C ASN A 201 -0.65 13.16 -6.80
N MET A 202 -0.27 13.49 -5.57
CA MET A 202 -1.23 13.64 -4.47
C MET A 202 -2.13 14.88 -4.68
N CYS A 203 -1.57 15.98 -5.20
CA CYS A 203 -2.33 17.16 -5.57
C CYS A 203 -3.33 16.84 -6.69
N ASP A 204 -2.91 16.14 -7.74
CA ASP A 204 -3.77 15.71 -8.86
C ASP A 204 -4.93 14.83 -8.37
N LEU A 205 -4.68 13.92 -7.42
CA LEU A 205 -5.73 13.11 -6.81
C LEU A 205 -6.74 13.98 -6.06
N ILE A 206 -6.29 14.88 -5.19
CA ILE A 206 -7.19 15.78 -4.43
C ILE A 206 -8.00 16.67 -5.38
N GLU A 207 -7.34 17.24 -6.38
CA GLU A 207 -7.97 18.11 -7.37
C GLU A 207 -9.06 17.35 -8.15
N ASN A 208 -8.76 16.14 -8.62
CA ASN A 208 -9.73 15.29 -9.31
C ASN A 208 -10.96 15.00 -8.43
N GLU A 209 -10.77 14.60 -7.17
CA GLU A 209 -11.91 14.35 -6.27
C GLU A 209 -12.69 15.64 -5.97
N CYS A 210 -12.01 16.79 -5.88
CA CYS A 210 -12.66 18.08 -5.68
C CYS A 210 -13.51 18.48 -6.89
N GLU A 211 -13.02 18.30 -8.11
CA GLU A 211 -13.76 18.56 -9.34
C GLU A 211 -14.99 17.66 -9.48
N LEU A 212 -14.88 16.38 -9.10
CA LEU A 212 -16.02 15.47 -9.06
C LEU A 212 -17.08 15.94 -8.06
N ALA A 213 -16.66 16.39 -6.88
CA ALA A 213 -17.58 16.92 -5.86
C ALA A 213 -18.25 18.25 -6.25
N GLU A 214 -17.55 19.11 -6.98
CA GLU A 214 -18.14 20.34 -7.51
C GLU A 214 -19.15 20.09 -8.63
N LYS A 215 -18.94 19.04 -9.45
CA LYS A 215 -19.86 18.63 -10.50
C LYS A 215 -21.11 17.95 -9.94
N ASP A 216 -20.93 17.01 -9.01
CA ASP A 216 -22.00 16.28 -8.35
C ASP A 216 -21.62 15.96 -6.90
N MET A 217 -22.00 16.88 -6.01
CA MET A 217 -21.76 16.78 -4.58
C MET A 217 -22.38 15.52 -3.96
N MET A 218 -23.56 15.11 -4.44
CA MET A 218 -24.29 13.99 -3.85
C MET A 218 -23.60 12.67 -4.13
N THR A 219 -23.20 12.45 -5.38
CA THR A 219 -22.43 11.27 -5.78
C THR A 219 -21.07 11.25 -5.09
N ALA A 220 -20.39 12.39 -5.02
CA ALA A 220 -19.12 12.50 -4.31
C ALA A 220 -19.25 12.16 -2.82
N CYS A 221 -20.30 12.62 -2.13
CA CYS A 221 -20.53 12.28 -0.72
C CYS A 221 -20.73 10.77 -0.49
N ARG A 222 -21.37 10.06 -1.43
CA ARG A 222 -21.49 8.58 -1.38
C ARG A 222 -20.13 7.88 -1.52
N GLN A 223 -19.13 8.57 -2.07
CA GLN A 223 -17.76 8.11 -2.26
C GLN A 223 -16.76 8.74 -1.27
N SER A 224 -17.23 9.24 -0.11
CA SER A 224 -16.39 9.91 0.90
C SER A 224 -15.78 11.26 0.48
N LEU A 225 -16.30 11.88 -0.59
CA LEU A 225 -15.87 13.15 -1.15
C LEU A 225 -14.38 13.13 -1.52
N ALA A 226 -13.51 13.72 -0.69
CA ALA A 226 -12.06 13.69 -0.86
C ALA A 226 -11.34 13.10 0.36
N HIS A 227 -12.06 12.51 1.32
CA HIS A 227 -11.48 12.05 2.59
C HIS A 227 -10.36 11.03 2.39
N GLY A 228 -10.58 10.02 1.54
CA GLY A 228 -9.55 9.04 1.20
C GLY A 228 -8.31 9.67 0.57
N ALA A 229 -8.50 10.57 -0.41
CA ALA A 229 -7.40 11.29 -1.06
C ALA A 229 -6.56 12.10 -0.05
N LEU A 230 -7.20 12.78 0.89
CA LEU A 230 -6.54 13.51 1.97
C LEU A 230 -5.77 12.59 2.92
N LEU A 231 -6.36 11.45 3.32
CA LEU A 231 -5.69 10.45 4.16
C LEU A 231 -4.47 9.83 3.45
N ALA A 232 -4.62 9.45 2.18
CA ALA A 232 -3.52 8.93 1.37
C ALA A 232 -2.38 9.94 1.29
N THR A 233 -2.71 11.20 1.02
CA THR A 233 -1.74 12.30 0.98
C THR A 233 -0.99 12.42 2.31
N ARG A 234 -1.72 12.45 3.43
CA ARG A 234 -1.11 12.49 4.78
C ARG A 234 -0.11 11.34 5.01
N TYR A 235 -0.46 10.13 4.59
CA TYR A 235 0.40 8.96 4.79
C TYR A 235 1.59 8.92 3.82
N VAL A 236 1.40 9.30 2.55
CA VAL A 236 2.47 9.37 1.54
C VAL A 236 3.48 10.47 1.88
N LEU A 237 3.04 11.60 2.43
CA LEU A 237 3.92 12.68 2.91
C LEU A 237 4.97 12.19 3.92
N ALA A 238 4.65 11.17 4.72
CA ALA A 238 5.59 10.59 5.69
C ALA A 238 6.74 9.80 5.04
N GLU A 239 6.61 9.41 3.76
CA GLU A 239 7.64 8.70 3.01
C GLU A 239 8.56 9.64 2.21
N ILE A 240 8.15 10.89 2.03
CA ILE A 240 8.85 11.85 1.19
C ILE A 240 10.08 12.41 1.93
N PRO A 241 11.30 12.22 1.39
CA PRO A 241 12.46 12.97 1.87
C PRO A 241 12.36 14.39 1.33
N PHE A 242 12.10 15.36 2.21
CA PHE A 242 12.09 16.79 1.86
C PHE A 242 13.51 17.34 1.71
N VAL A 243 14.26 16.77 0.77
CA VAL A 243 15.65 17.13 0.45
C VAL A 243 15.71 17.54 -1.01
N ALA A 244 16.18 18.76 -1.26
CA ALA A 244 16.39 19.27 -2.61
C ALA A 244 17.89 19.29 -2.94
N ALA A 245 18.26 18.85 -4.14
CA ALA A 245 19.63 18.88 -4.62
C ALA A 245 20.01 20.26 -5.23
N SER A 246 19.02 21.07 -5.63
CA SER A 246 19.23 22.40 -6.20
C SER A 246 18.19 23.42 -5.72
N VAL A 247 18.43 24.69 -6.05
CA VAL A 247 17.50 25.79 -5.73
C VAL A 247 16.21 25.65 -6.54
N GLU A 248 16.31 25.18 -7.78
CA GLU A 248 15.19 24.92 -8.69
C GLU A 248 14.30 23.82 -8.11
N GLU A 249 14.88 22.68 -7.69
CA GLU A 249 14.11 21.60 -7.04
C GLU A 249 13.42 22.09 -5.76
N SER A 250 14.08 22.95 -4.97
CA SER A 250 13.47 23.55 -3.79
C SER A 250 12.29 24.46 -4.14
N ALA A 251 12.40 25.22 -5.24
CA ALA A 251 11.33 26.09 -5.71
C ALA A 251 10.12 25.28 -6.22
N GLU A 252 10.36 24.23 -7.00
CA GLU A 252 9.32 23.31 -7.47
C GLU A 252 8.60 22.62 -6.31
N MET A 253 9.34 22.09 -5.34
CA MET A 253 8.79 21.49 -4.13
C MET A 253 7.90 22.47 -3.36
N LYS A 254 8.35 23.72 -3.20
CA LYS A 254 7.56 24.77 -2.55
C LYS A 254 6.30 25.11 -3.33
N ALA A 255 6.36 25.13 -4.67
CA ALA A 255 5.20 25.34 -5.52
C ALA A 255 4.16 24.22 -5.36
N CYS A 256 4.59 22.94 -5.35
CA CYS A 256 3.70 21.80 -5.08
C CYS A 256 3.08 21.87 -3.68
N LEU A 257 3.84 22.26 -2.66
CA LEU A 257 3.29 22.44 -1.29
C LEU A 257 2.29 23.60 -1.22
N ALA A 258 2.53 24.70 -1.93
CA ALA A 258 1.57 25.79 -2.03
C ALA A 258 0.30 25.37 -2.76
N ARG A 259 0.42 24.59 -3.84
CA ARG A 259 -0.72 23.96 -4.53
C ARG A 259 -1.51 23.06 -3.59
N LEU A 260 -0.83 22.21 -2.82
CA LEU A 260 -1.47 21.35 -1.82
C LEU A 260 -2.28 22.17 -0.82
N LEU A 261 -1.70 23.24 -0.24
CA LEU A 261 -2.41 24.11 0.71
C LEU A 261 -3.66 24.74 0.09
N SER A 262 -3.57 25.24 -1.14
CA SER A 262 -4.73 25.80 -1.85
C SER A 262 -5.82 24.75 -2.11
N LEU A 263 -5.43 23.51 -2.44
CA LEU A 263 -6.38 22.41 -2.61
C LEU A 263 -7.05 22.01 -1.29
N LEU A 264 -6.34 22.05 -0.17
CA LEU A 264 -6.94 21.82 1.16
C LEU A 264 -8.00 22.88 1.49
N GLU A 265 -7.74 24.15 1.18
CA GLU A 265 -8.71 25.24 1.34
C GLU A 265 -9.93 25.04 0.41
N ARG A 266 -9.70 24.65 -0.85
CA ARG A 266 -10.78 24.37 -1.81
C ARG A 266 -11.68 23.22 -1.36
N VAL A 267 -11.09 22.08 -0.99
CA VAL A 267 -11.83 20.91 -0.51
C VAL A 267 -12.61 21.21 0.77
N THR A 268 -12.02 21.96 1.70
CA THR A 268 -12.74 22.38 2.92
C THR A 268 -13.89 23.32 2.60
N GLY A 269 -13.74 24.24 1.63
CA GLY A 269 -14.84 25.07 1.13
C GLY A 269 -15.99 24.25 0.54
N VAL A 270 -15.67 23.28 -0.32
CA VAL A 270 -16.63 22.33 -0.91
C VAL A 270 -17.36 21.56 0.19
N ALA A 271 -16.64 20.99 1.16
CA ALA A 271 -17.24 20.25 2.27
C ALA A 271 -18.08 21.14 3.21
N LEU A 272 -17.69 22.38 3.46
CA LEU A 272 -18.49 23.30 4.28
C LEU A 272 -19.78 23.72 3.57
N SER A 273 -19.76 23.85 2.24
CA SER A 273 -20.96 24.18 1.46
C SER A 273 -22.07 23.14 1.60
N SER A 274 -21.71 21.85 1.67
CA SER A 274 -22.70 20.77 1.83
C SER A 274 -23.34 20.72 3.21
N ILE A 275 -22.62 21.15 4.25
CA ILE A 275 -23.12 21.18 5.64
C ILE A 275 -23.89 22.48 5.95
N SER A 276 -23.50 23.59 5.32
CA SER A 276 -24.02 24.93 5.63
C SER A 276 -25.35 25.29 4.95
N THR A 277 -25.76 24.56 3.90
CA THR A 277 -27.00 24.86 3.18
C THR A 277 -28.23 24.24 3.88
N PRO A 278 -29.40 24.93 3.91
CA PRO A 278 -30.64 24.36 4.44
C PRO A 278 -31.05 23.05 3.73
N SER A 279 -30.63 22.89 2.47
CA SER A 279 -30.78 21.65 1.72
C SER A 279 -29.96 20.48 2.26
N GLY A 280 -28.87 20.70 3.01
CA GLY A 280 -28.17 19.62 3.74
C GLY A 280 -29.07 18.86 4.71
N ALA A 281 -30.08 19.54 5.29
CA ALA A 281 -31.11 18.92 6.11
C ALA A 281 -32.18 18.18 5.29
N LEU A 282 -32.39 18.57 4.02
CA LEU A 282 -33.28 17.88 3.07
C LEU A 282 -32.59 16.70 2.36
N ILE A 283 -31.27 16.74 2.19
CA ILE A 283 -30.46 15.62 1.68
C ILE A 283 -30.59 14.40 2.60
N ALA A 284 -30.71 14.62 3.92
CA ALA A 284 -31.02 13.57 4.88
C ALA A 284 -32.46 13.02 4.78
N ALA A 285 -33.38 13.78 4.16
CA ALA A 285 -34.78 13.40 3.97
C ALA A 285 -35.04 12.73 2.60
N GLU A 286 -34.26 13.07 1.57
CA GLU A 286 -34.31 12.44 0.24
C GLU A 286 -33.29 11.31 0.04
N SER A 287 -32.34 11.15 0.95
CA SER A 287 -31.53 9.94 1.02
C SER A 287 -32.45 8.75 1.28
N ARG A 288 -32.80 8.00 0.22
CA ARG A 288 -33.16 6.58 0.34
C ARG A 288 -32.24 6.01 1.41
N GLU A 289 -32.83 5.39 2.43
CA GLU A 289 -32.11 4.77 3.54
C GLU A 289 -30.79 4.21 3.00
N ILE A 290 -29.68 4.75 3.50
CA ILE A 290 -28.37 4.14 3.28
C ILE A 290 -28.56 2.73 3.85
N ASN A 291 -28.91 1.77 3.01
CA ASN A 291 -29.10 0.41 3.41
C ASN A 291 -27.72 0.00 3.91
N PRO A 292 -27.52 -0.16 5.24
CA PRO A 292 -26.23 -0.55 5.74
C PRO A 292 -26.01 -1.92 5.13
N ASP A 293 -25.11 -2.00 4.15
CA ASP A 293 -24.86 -3.19 3.38
C ASP A 293 -24.83 -4.38 4.33
N THR A 294 -25.86 -5.24 4.23
CA THR A 294 -26.08 -6.38 5.13
C THR A 294 -25.02 -7.45 4.94
N LEU A 295 -24.10 -7.23 3.99
CA LEU A 295 -22.85 -7.97 3.78
C LEU A 295 -21.74 -7.57 4.78
N GLY A 296 -22.10 -7.03 5.95
CA GLY A 296 -21.21 -6.47 6.95
C GLY A 296 -19.98 -7.32 7.30
N GLY A 297 -18.80 -6.70 7.20
CA GLY A 297 -17.70 -6.84 8.15
C GLY A 297 -16.83 -8.11 8.10
N GLY A 298 -17.03 -9.00 7.12
CA GLY A 298 -16.20 -10.20 6.98
C GLY A 298 -14.80 -9.92 6.44
N SER A 299 -13.80 -10.61 6.98
CA SER A 299 -12.39 -10.64 6.54
C SER A 299 -12.16 -11.17 5.10
N ASP A 300 -13.22 -11.27 4.31
CA ASP A 300 -13.26 -11.82 2.95
C ASP A 300 -13.32 -10.73 1.87
N GLN A 301 -13.77 -9.51 2.19
CA GLN A 301 -13.92 -8.43 1.20
C GLN A 301 -12.56 -7.91 0.70
N GLY A 302 -11.59 -7.72 1.61
CA GLY A 302 -10.22 -7.33 1.24
C GLY A 302 -9.51 -8.38 0.38
N ALA A 303 -9.87 -9.65 0.55
CA ALA A 303 -9.33 -10.75 -0.21
C ALA A 303 -9.98 -10.95 -1.58
N ALA A 304 -11.31 -10.85 -1.68
CA ALA A 304 -12.01 -10.88 -2.95
C ALA A 304 -11.55 -9.73 -3.84
N ALA A 305 -11.35 -8.55 -3.25
CA ALA A 305 -10.84 -7.39 -3.98
C ALA A 305 -9.34 -7.54 -4.33
N ALA A 306 -8.50 -8.10 -3.46
CA ALA A 306 -7.10 -8.41 -3.77
C ALA A 306 -6.94 -9.52 -4.82
N ALA A 307 -7.84 -10.50 -4.85
CA ALA A 307 -7.90 -11.56 -5.85
C ALA A 307 -8.41 -11.04 -7.21
N ALA A 308 -9.43 -10.18 -7.21
CA ALA A 308 -9.90 -9.49 -8.41
C ALA A 308 -8.81 -8.58 -9.00
N ALA A 309 -8.03 -7.90 -8.15
CA ALA A 309 -6.87 -7.12 -8.58
C ALA A 309 -5.74 -7.98 -9.16
N ALA A 310 -5.57 -9.22 -8.69
CA ALA A 310 -4.58 -10.16 -9.24
C ALA A 310 -5.05 -10.80 -10.57
N ALA A 311 -6.35 -10.95 -10.77
CA ALA A 311 -6.93 -11.58 -11.97
C ALA A 311 -6.97 -10.68 -13.22
N GLY A 312 -6.61 -9.39 -13.12
CA GLY A 312 -6.36 -8.54 -14.28
C GLY A 312 -7.54 -8.33 -15.25
N GLY A 313 -8.80 -8.34 -14.81
CA GLY A 313 -9.91 -8.12 -15.75
C GLY A 313 -11.31 -7.91 -15.16
N ALA A 314 -11.99 -6.91 -15.76
CA ALA A 314 -13.42 -6.70 -15.94
C ALA A 314 -14.37 -6.94 -14.75
N TYR A 315 -14.82 -5.84 -14.14
CA TYR A 315 -16.19 -5.75 -13.69
C TYR A 315 -16.92 -4.85 -14.70
N ASP A 316 -17.91 -5.42 -15.38
CA ASP A 316 -18.84 -4.70 -16.24
C ASP A 316 -19.52 -3.58 -15.44
N ASP A 317 -19.46 -2.36 -15.97
CA ASP A 317 -20.40 -1.29 -15.65
C ASP A 317 -21.72 -1.63 -16.37
N ASP A 318 -22.48 -2.57 -15.79
CA ASP A 318 -23.89 -2.75 -16.14
C ASP A 318 -24.73 -2.14 -15.02
N ASP A 319 -24.92 -0.84 -15.08
CA ASP A 319 -26.03 -0.13 -14.43
C ASP A 319 -26.45 1.05 -15.34
N ASP A 320 -26.86 0.71 -16.57
CA ASP A 320 -27.69 1.56 -17.42
C ASP A 320 -28.72 0.67 -18.14
N ASP A 321 -29.86 0.42 -17.48
CA ASP A 321 -31.15 0.29 -18.17
C ASP A 321 -32.30 0.25 -17.16
N VAL A 322 -32.79 1.44 -16.77
CA VAL A 322 -34.22 1.61 -16.48
C VAL A 322 -34.80 2.37 -17.65
N SER A 323 -35.08 1.62 -18.71
CA SER A 323 -35.96 2.05 -19.79
C SER A 323 -37.35 2.28 -19.21
N GLY A 324 -37.86 3.50 -19.47
CA GLY A 324 -39.26 3.82 -19.23
C GLY A 324 -40.16 3.11 -20.24
N ASP A 325 -41.27 2.60 -19.72
CA ASP A 325 -42.63 2.83 -20.23
C ASP A 325 -43.61 2.69 -19.05
#